data_AF-A0A913X0L8-F1
#
_entry.id   AF-A0A913X0L8-F1
#
_cell.length_a   1.000
_cell.length_b   1.000
_cell.length_c   1.000
_cell.angle_alpha   90.00
_cell.angle_beta   90.00
_cell.angle_gamma   90.00
#
_symmetry.space_group_name_H-M   'P 1'
#
loop_
_entity.id
_entity.type
_entity.pdbx_description
1 polymer ?
#
loop_
_entity_poly.entity_id
_entity_poly.type
_entity_poly.pdbx_seq_one_letter_code
_entity_poly.pdbx_strand_id
1 'polypeptide(L)'
;LSLIRHCASQDTDILQGIDTICNKLDDLKKGLEELKQEQQQGQEAIKQGQSGLQKGQEDIKQGQSGLQQGQEDIKQGQSGLQQGQEDIKQGQSGLQQGQEAIKQGQKEILKGIQDLHKPSPSSSADVDLYSIKLKEAITMQTDLLPRRIDQSRLPLKTDDIFTNLTVYQGKQKSLHEKAEKSQCARKTVTEITEIFVSGENEEENPKSILISGEPGIGKTLFSHKIVRDWSTDCISIPNIKFTYLITFRQLVMLGNKELTLRELLNRSPLLNERTMIDEKVMTHIAQHSDQLFIIFDGYDEYKDHNELLGDFEKQFENDTKTKMPVAALISKVIQRKILRDSVIIITSRPGEADELDKKLHFNRCVEITGFSEEQVLQYVEKYFNSKPEEVKKMAMEK
;
A
#
# COMPACT_ATOMS: atom_id res chain seq x y z
N LEU A 1 52.35 14.08 -154.80
CA LEU A 1 52.51 14.92 -153.59
C LEU A 1 51.22 15.05 -152.79
N SER A 2 50.06 15.37 -153.39
CA SER A 2 48.78 15.43 -152.66
C SER A 2 48.30 14.08 -152.11
N LEU A 3 48.40 12.99 -152.88
CA LEU A 3 48.06 11.63 -152.42
C LEU A 3 48.92 11.16 -151.23
N ILE A 4 50.21 11.46 -151.25
CA ILE A 4 51.15 11.07 -150.17
C ILE A 4 50.83 11.84 -148.87
N ARG A 5 50.48 13.13 -148.96
CA ARG A 5 50.01 13.91 -147.80
C ARG A 5 48.68 13.39 -147.25
N HIS A 6 47.79 12.90 -148.12
CA HIS A 6 46.49 12.36 -147.72
C HIS A 6 46.61 10.99 -147.02
N CYS A 7 47.49 10.10 -147.49
CA CYS A 7 47.79 8.85 -146.79
C CYS A 7 48.50 9.10 -145.44
N ALA A 8 49.49 10.02 -145.40
CA ALA A 8 50.17 10.36 -144.16
C ALA A 8 49.26 11.03 -143.11
N SER A 9 48.26 11.84 -143.54
CA SER A 9 47.26 12.38 -142.61
C SER A 9 46.31 11.30 -142.09
N GLN A 10 45.88 10.37 -142.95
CA GLN A 10 45.04 9.24 -142.53
C GLN A 10 45.74 8.33 -141.50
N ASP A 11 47.03 8.03 -141.66
CA ASP A 11 47.80 7.25 -140.68
C ASP A 11 47.94 7.98 -139.33
N THR A 12 48.06 9.32 -139.35
CA THR A 12 48.14 10.15 -138.13
C THR A 12 46.80 10.18 -137.40
N ASP A 13 45.68 10.32 -138.13
CA ASP A 13 44.33 10.28 -137.58
C ASP A 13 44.01 8.90 -136.97
N ILE A 14 44.49 7.81 -137.61
CA ILE A 14 44.37 6.44 -137.09
C ILE A 14 45.17 6.27 -135.80
N LEU A 15 46.42 6.74 -135.74
CA LEU A 15 47.26 6.67 -134.53
C LEU A 15 46.66 7.47 -133.36
N GLN A 16 46.12 8.66 -133.62
CA GLN A 16 45.44 9.47 -132.60
C GLN A 16 44.13 8.81 -132.12
N GLY A 17 43.42 8.14 -133.02
CA GLY A 17 42.26 7.30 -132.69
C GLY A 17 42.63 6.12 -131.79
N ILE A 18 43.74 5.44 -132.07
CA ILE A 18 44.29 4.35 -131.24
C ILE A 18 44.67 4.86 -129.85
N ASP A 19 45.41 5.97 -129.75
CA ASP A 19 45.76 6.58 -128.44
C ASP A 19 44.52 6.97 -127.63
N THR A 20 43.50 7.52 -128.29
CA THR A 20 42.22 7.85 -127.64
C THR A 20 41.52 6.59 -127.12
N ILE A 21 41.56 5.48 -127.86
CA ILE A 21 41.00 4.20 -127.45
C ILE A 21 41.81 3.61 -126.27
N CYS A 22 43.14 3.66 -126.33
CA CYS A 22 44.02 3.21 -125.25
C CYS A 22 43.76 3.96 -123.94
N ASN A 23 43.69 5.30 -123.99
CA ASN A 23 43.39 6.12 -122.83
C ASN A 23 42.01 5.79 -122.24
N LYS A 24 40.98 5.66 -123.09
CA LYS A 24 39.64 5.24 -122.63
C LYS A 24 39.63 3.83 -122.04
N LEU A 25 40.45 2.92 -122.56
CA LEU A 25 40.63 1.57 -122.02
C LEU A 25 41.26 1.59 -120.62
N ASP A 26 42.23 2.46 -120.39
CA ASP A 26 42.88 2.60 -119.09
C ASP A 26 41.98 3.29 -118.06
N ASP A 27 41.22 4.31 -118.46
CA ASP A 27 40.16 4.89 -117.63
C ASP A 27 39.10 3.85 -117.24
N LEU A 28 38.69 2.99 -118.19
CA LEU A 28 37.74 1.92 -117.94
C LEU A 28 38.29 0.88 -116.95
N LYS A 29 39.57 0.49 -117.09
CA LYS A 29 40.23 -0.42 -116.14
C LYS A 29 40.28 0.20 -114.74
N LYS A 30 40.60 1.49 -114.64
CA LYS A 30 40.65 2.21 -113.36
C LYS A 30 39.27 2.26 -112.70
N GLY A 31 38.23 2.63 -113.47
CA GLY A 31 36.85 2.63 -112.99
C GLY A 31 36.37 1.23 -112.56
N LEU A 32 36.82 0.17 -113.25
CA LEU A 32 36.53 -1.22 -112.86
C LEU A 32 37.18 -1.60 -111.52
N GLU A 33 38.43 -1.18 -111.28
CA GLU A 33 39.12 -1.42 -110.01
C GLU A 33 38.51 -0.62 -108.85
N GLU A 34 38.11 0.64 -109.08
CA GLU A 34 37.37 1.45 -108.09
C GLU A 34 36.03 0.78 -107.72
N LEU A 35 35.26 0.33 -108.72
CA LEU A 35 34.01 -0.42 -108.50
C LEU A 35 34.22 -1.71 -107.69
N LYS A 36 35.30 -2.46 -107.94
CA LYS A 36 35.63 -3.65 -107.14
C LYS A 36 35.95 -3.29 -105.70
N GLN A 37 36.71 -2.22 -105.47
CA GLN A 37 37.02 -1.76 -104.11
C GLN A 37 35.78 -1.31 -103.36
N GLU A 38 34.90 -0.51 -103.99
CA GLU A 38 33.64 -0.09 -103.39
C GLU A 38 32.72 -1.29 -103.09
N GLN A 39 32.66 -2.26 -104.01
CA GLN A 39 31.89 -3.49 -103.79
C GLN A 39 32.44 -4.28 -102.60
N GLN A 40 33.77 -4.40 -102.46
CA GLN A 40 34.41 -5.09 -101.34
C GLN A 40 34.18 -4.36 -100.01
N GLN A 41 34.31 -3.02 -99.99
CA GLN A 41 34.02 -2.21 -98.80
C GLN A 41 32.54 -2.31 -98.40
N GLY A 42 31.63 -2.27 -99.37
CA GLY A 42 30.20 -2.46 -99.14
C GLY A 42 29.88 -3.84 -98.54
N GLN A 43 30.51 -4.90 -99.05
CA GLN A 43 30.37 -6.25 -98.48
C GLN A 43 30.89 -6.35 -97.04
N GLU A 44 32.03 -5.74 -96.73
CA GLU A 44 32.58 -5.74 -95.38
C GLU A 44 31.70 -4.92 -94.41
N ALA A 45 31.19 -3.77 -94.84
CA ALA A 45 30.25 -2.96 -94.06
C ALA A 45 28.95 -3.73 -93.77
N ILE A 46 28.41 -4.46 -94.75
CA ILE A 46 27.23 -5.33 -94.56
C ILE A 46 27.55 -6.43 -93.54
N LYS A 47 28.71 -7.08 -93.63
CA LYS A 47 29.13 -8.13 -92.71
C LYS A 47 29.28 -7.60 -91.26
N GLN A 48 29.87 -6.42 -91.10
CA GLN A 48 29.96 -5.74 -89.80
C GLN A 48 28.57 -5.38 -89.26
N GLY A 49 27.68 -4.85 -90.10
CA GLY A 49 26.29 -4.56 -89.75
C GLY A 49 25.52 -5.81 -89.29
N GLN A 50 25.68 -6.94 -89.99
CA GLN A 50 25.09 -8.22 -89.61
C GLN A 50 25.63 -8.73 -88.27
N SER A 51 26.94 -8.64 -88.04
CA SER A 51 27.56 -9.01 -86.75
C SER A 51 27.06 -8.13 -85.61
N GLY A 52 26.93 -6.82 -85.84
CA GLY A 52 26.36 -5.88 -84.87
C GLY A 52 24.90 -6.19 -84.55
N LEU A 53 24.09 -6.51 -85.56
CA LEU A 53 22.69 -6.92 -85.38
C LEU A 53 22.59 -8.20 -84.56
N GLN A 54 23.43 -9.19 -84.85
CA GLN A 54 23.48 -10.46 -84.10
C GLN A 54 23.86 -10.24 -82.63
N LYS A 55 24.84 -9.39 -82.36
CA LYS A 55 25.21 -9.01 -80.98
C LYS A 55 24.05 -8.32 -80.27
N GLY A 56 23.40 -7.36 -80.93
CA GLY A 56 22.23 -6.67 -80.37
C GLY A 56 21.06 -7.62 -80.07
N GLN A 57 20.84 -8.63 -80.92
CA GLN A 57 19.85 -9.69 -80.65
C GLN A 57 20.21 -10.52 -79.40
N GLU A 58 21.48 -10.86 -79.22
CA GLU A 58 21.94 -11.59 -78.04
C GLU A 58 21.81 -10.74 -76.75
N ASP A 59 22.18 -9.46 -76.80
CA ASP A 59 22.03 -8.52 -75.70
C ASP A 59 20.54 -8.36 -75.30
N ILE A 60 19.63 -8.27 -76.27
CA ILE A 60 18.18 -8.23 -76.04
C ILE A 60 17.70 -9.53 -75.38
N LYS A 61 18.16 -10.68 -75.87
CA LYS A 61 17.80 -11.99 -75.31
C LYS A 61 18.26 -12.13 -73.85
N GLN A 62 19.48 -11.70 -73.55
CA GLN A 62 20.01 -11.66 -72.17
C GLN A 62 19.19 -10.70 -71.30
N GLY A 63 18.84 -9.51 -71.81
CA GLY A 63 17.98 -8.56 -71.10
C GLY A 63 16.59 -9.12 -70.81
N GLN A 64 15.99 -9.85 -71.75
CA GLN A 64 14.70 -10.54 -71.54
C GLN A 64 14.80 -11.64 -70.48
N SER A 65 15.86 -12.45 -70.50
CA SER A 65 16.10 -13.45 -69.45
C SER A 65 16.30 -12.80 -68.08
N GLY A 66 17.03 -11.69 -68.00
CA GLY A 66 17.20 -10.92 -66.77
C GLY A 66 15.88 -10.35 -66.24
N LEU A 67 15.02 -9.83 -67.11
CA LEU A 67 13.68 -9.36 -66.73
C LEU A 67 12.78 -10.50 -66.23
N GLN A 68 12.82 -11.68 -66.86
CA GLN A 68 12.09 -12.86 -66.41
C GLN A 68 12.57 -13.31 -65.02
N GLN A 69 13.88 -13.34 -64.79
CA GLN A 69 14.43 -13.66 -63.47
C GLN A 69 13.99 -12.64 -62.41
N GLY A 70 14.08 -11.34 -62.71
CA GLY A 70 13.63 -10.30 -61.80
C GLY A 70 12.14 -10.37 -61.48
N GLN A 71 11.29 -10.78 -62.43
CA GLN A 71 9.87 -11.04 -62.18
C GLN A 71 9.65 -12.22 -61.21
N GLU A 72 10.42 -13.30 -61.36
CA GLU A 72 10.33 -14.45 -60.46
C GLU A 72 10.83 -14.09 -59.06
N ASP A 73 11.92 -13.34 -58.95
CA ASP A 73 12.45 -12.86 -57.66
C ASP A 73 11.42 -11.97 -56.93
N ILE A 74 10.74 -11.08 -57.66
CA ILE A 74 9.66 -10.25 -57.12
C ILE A 74 8.48 -11.11 -56.63
N LYS A 75 8.10 -12.13 -57.40
CA LYS A 75 7.02 -13.04 -57.04
C LYS A 75 7.35 -13.84 -55.77
N GLN A 76 8.59 -14.31 -55.65
CA GLN A 76 9.08 -14.97 -54.43
C GLN A 76 9.10 -14.00 -53.25
N GLY A 77 9.57 -12.77 -53.44
CA GLY A 77 9.54 -11.72 -52.41
C GLY A 77 8.12 -11.40 -51.93
N GLN A 78 7.15 -11.31 -52.85
CA GLN A 78 5.73 -11.11 -52.51
C GLN A 78 5.15 -12.28 -51.71
N SER A 79 5.50 -13.51 -52.10
CA SER A 79 5.07 -14.72 -51.39
C SER A 79 5.65 -14.76 -49.97
N GLY A 80 6.92 -14.38 -49.82
CA GLY A 80 7.58 -14.25 -48.52
C GLY A 80 6.94 -13.18 -47.63
N LEU A 81 6.56 -12.03 -48.20
CA LEU A 81 5.84 -10.97 -47.48
C LEU A 81 4.46 -11.42 -47.01
N GLN A 82 3.71 -12.15 -47.85
CA GLN A 82 2.42 -12.73 -47.48
C GLN A 82 2.57 -13.72 -46.33
N GLN A 83 3.57 -14.61 -46.39
CA GLN A 83 3.84 -15.54 -45.29
C GLN A 83 4.19 -14.80 -44.00
N GLY A 84 5.08 -13.79 -44.07
CA GLY A 84 5.44 -12.97 -42.91
C GLY A 84 4.25 -12.23 -42.30
N GLN A 85 3.29 -11.77 -43.11
CA GLN A 85 2.04 -11.17 -42.62
C GLN A 85 1.17 -12.18 -41.87
N GLU A 86 1.07 -13.42 -42.37
CA GLU A 86 0.31 -14.48 -41.70
C GLU A 86 0.98 -14.90 -40.39
N ASP A 87 2.32 -15.01 -40.37
CA ASP A 87 3.09 -15.31 -39.16
C ASP A 87 2.88 -14.21 -38.09
N ILE A 88 2.88 -12.93 -38.48
CA ILE A 88 2.59 -11.81 -37.59
C ILE A 88 1.16 -11.91 -37.04
N LYS A 89 0.18 -12.22 -37.89
CA LYS A 89 -1.21 -12.38 -37.48
C LYS A 89 -1.40 -13.53 -36.49
N GLN A 90 -0.74 -14.65 -36.71
CA GLN A 90 -0.71 -15.77 -35.77
C GLN A 90 -0.04 -15.37 -34.45
N GLY A 91 1.10 -14.67 -34.51
CA GLY A 91 1.78 -14.13 -33.33
C GLY A 91 0.91 -13.17 -32.51
N GLN A 92 0.16 -12.29 -33.17
CA GLN A 92 -0.81 -11.39 -32.52
C GLN A 92 -1.95 -12.16 -31.84
N SER A 93 -2.51 -13.18 -32.50
CA SER A 93 -3.53 -14.04 -31.91
C SER A 93 -3.00 -14.79 -30.69
N GLY A 94 -1.78 -15.33 -30.75
CA GLY A 94 -1.11 -15.97 -29.62
C GLY A 94 -0.87 -15.01 -28.45
N LEU A 95 -0.46 -13.76 -28.75
CA LEU A 95 -0.31 -12.72 -27.72
C LEU A 95 -1.64 -12.41 -27.03
N GLN A 96 -2.73 -12.29 -27.80
CA GLN A 96 -4.06 -12.03 -27.25
C GLN A 96 -4.52 -13.19 -26.34
N GLN A 97 -4.34 -14.44 -26.77
CA GLN A 97 -4.63 -15.61 -25.94
C GLN A 97 -3.78 -15.64 -24.67
N GLY A 98 -2.48 -15.29 -24.78
CA GLY A 98 -1.60 -15.15 -23.63
C GLY A 98 -2.07 -14.07 -22.65
N GLN A 99 -2.52 -12.92 -23.14
CA GLN A 99 -3.09 -11.85 -22.30
C GLN A 99 -4.37 -12.30 -21.59
N GLU A 100 -5.27 -13.00 -22.29
CA GLU A 100 -6.48 -13.57 -21.70
C GLU A 100 -6.16 -14.62 -20.63
N ALA A 101 -5.20 -15.52 -20.90
CA ALA A 101 -4.72 -16.50 -19.94
C ALA A 101 -4.10 -15.84 -18.70
N ILE A 102 -3.30 -14.78 -18.88
CA ILE A 102 -2.75 -13.99 -17.76
C ILE A 102 -3.87 -13.34 -16.95
N LYS A 103 -4.86 -12.72 -17.61
CA LYS A 103 -6.01 -12.09 -16.94
C LYS A 103 -6.83 -13.11 -16.14
N GLN A 104 -7.01 -14.30 -16.71
CA GLN A 104 -7.68 -15.41 -16.04
C GLN A 104 -6.86 -15.92 -14.85
N GLY A 105 -5.55 -16.12 -15.02
CA GLY A 105 -4.63 -16.49 -13.94
C GLY A 105 -4.59 -15.45 -12.82
N GLN A 106 -4.61 -14.15 -13.13
CA GLN A 106 -4.74 -13.08 -12.14
C GLN A 106 -6.07 -13.17 -11.38
N LYS A 107 -7.17 -13.46 -12.06
CA LYS A 107 -8.49 -13.65 -11.43
C LYS A 107 -8.50 -14.87 -10.50
N GLU A 108 -7.87 -15.96 -10.91
CA GLU A 108 -7.71 -17.17 -10.09
C GLU A 108 -6.80 -16.93 -8.89
N ILE A 109 -5.71 -16.19 -9.06
CA ILE A 109 -4.85 -15.72 -7.95
C ILE A 109 -5.65 -14.83 -7.01
N LEU A 110 -6.44 -13.87 -7.52
CA LEU A 110 -7.30 -13.04 -6.67
C LEU A 110 -8.31 -13.89 -5.88
N LYS A 111 -8.92 -14.89 -6.53
CA LYS A 111 -9.83 -15.82 -5.88
C LYS A 111 -9.09 -16.68 -4.84
N GLY A 112 -7.89 -17.16 -5.15
CA GLY A 112 -7.03 -17.90 -4.22
C GLY A 112 -6.59 -17.05 -3.04
N ILE A 113 -6.23 -15.78 -3.27
CA ILE A 113 -5.96 -14.80 -2.22
C ILE A 113 -7.22 -14.57 -1.40
N GLN A 114 -8.40 -14.44 -2.00
CA GLN A 114 -9.69 -14.31 -1.30
C GLN A 114 -10.10 -15.59 -0.57
N ASP A 115 -9.70 -16.78 -1.02
CA ASP A 115 -9.93 -18.06 -0.34
C ASP A 115 -8.91 -18.29 0.78
N LEU A 116 -7.70 -17.72 0.67
CA LEU A 116 -6.70 -17.59 1.74
C LEU A 116 -7.03 -16.45 2.72
N HIS A 117 -7.71 -15.41 2.25
CA HIS A 117 -8.28 -14.28 3.00
C HIS A 117 -9.74 -14.49 3.38
N LYS A 118 -10.34 -15.66 3.09
CA LYS A 118 -11.36 -16.15 3.99
C LYS A 118 -10.57 -16.28 5.27
N PRO A 119 -10.83 -15.46 6.31
CA PRO A 119 -10.42 -15.91 7.62
C PRO A 119 -10.97 -17.33 7.67
N SER A 120 -10.08 -18.33 7.75
CA SER A 120 -10.49 -19.55 8.45
C SER A 120 -11.17 -18.97 9.67
N PRO A 121 -12.50 -19.16 9.87
CA PRO A 121 -13.17 -18.56 11.00
C PRO A 121 -12.26 -18.92 12.14
N SER A 122 -11.59 -17.90 12.72
CA SER A 122 -10.74 -18.13 13.87
C SER A 122 -11.70 -18.82 14.78
N SER A 123 -11.50 -20.13 14.99
CA SER A 123 -12.52 -20.92 15.63
C SER A 123 -12.83 -20.13 16.90
N SER A 124 -14.11 -19.86 17.22
CA SER A 124 -14.43 -19.03 18.39
C SER A 124 -13.56 -19.44 19.58
N ALA A 125 -13.31 -20.75 19.69
CA ALA A 125 -12.33 -21.39 20.56
C ALA A 125 -10.90 -20.79 20.60
N ASP A 126 -10.24 -20.47 19.49
CA ASP A 126 -8.88 -19.87 19.50
C ASP A 126 -8.89 -18.45 20.09
N VAL A 127 -9.91 -17.66 19.73
CA VAL A 127 -10.08 -16.28 20.21
C VAL A 127 -10.50 -16.27 21.68
N ASP A 128 -11.39 -17.18 22.06
CA ASP A 128 -11.83 -17.40 23.43
C ASP A 128 -10.66 -17.90 24.29
N LEU A 129 -9.82 -18.80 23.77
CA LEU A 129 -8.59 -19.25 24.44
C LEU A 129 -7.59 -18.10 24.63
N TYR A 130 -7.46 -17.22 23.65
CA TYR A 130 -6.65 -16.00 23.81
C TYR A 130 -7.24 -15.09 24.90
N SER A 131 -8.55 -14.89 24.93
CA SER A 131 -9.22 -14.10 25.97
C SER A 131 -8.96 -14.65 27.38
N ILE A 132 -9.02 -15.98 27.57
CA ILE A 132 -8.69 -16.64 28.84
C ILE A 132 -7.23 -16.36 29.23
N LYS A 133 -6.28 -16.58 28.32
CA LYS A 133 -4.85 -16.31 28.56
C LYS A 133 -4.58 -14.84 28.88
N LEU A 134 -5.30 -13.92 28.22
CA LEU A 134 -5.22 -12.49 28.47
C LEU A 134 -5.66 -12.16 29.89
N LYS A 135 -6.78 -12.73 30.36
CA LYS A 135 -7.21 -12.58 31.76
C LYS A 135 -6.14 -13.07 32.73
N GLU A 136 -5.59 -14.27 32.52
CA GLU A 136 -4.52 -14.82 33.36
C GLU A 136 -3.30 -13.88 33.42
N ALA A 137 -2.85 -13.36 32.26
CA ALA A 137 -1.73 -12.43 32.19
C ALA A 137 -1.99 -11.14 32.96
N ILE A 138 -3.17 -10.53 32.79
CA ILE A 138 -3.55 -9.30 33.49
C ILE A 138 -3.62 -9.56 35.00
N THR A 139 -4.24 -10.66 35.43
CA THR A 139 -4.32 -11.03 36.85
C THR A 139 -2.93 -11.15 37.47
N MET A 140 -1.98 -11.79 36.78
CA MET A 140 -0.60 -11.91 37.26
C MET A 140 0.13 -10.55 37.32
N GLN A 141 0.02 -9.73 36.25
CA GLN A 141 0.72 -8.45 36.15
C GLN A 141 0.15 -7.37 37.10
N THR A 142 -1.08 -7.56 37.58
CA THR A 142 -1.77 -6.64 38.50
C THR A 142 -1.85 -7.16 39.93
N ASP A 143 -1.27 -8.34 40.23
CA ASP A 143 -1.37 -8.95 41.56
C ASP A 143 -0.76 -8.09 42.65
N LEU A 144 0.28 -7.34 42.30
CA LEU A 144 0.99 -6.44 43.21
C LEU A 144 0.75 -4.99 42.81
N LEU A 145 0.75 -4.10 43.82
CA LEU A 145 0.66 -2.66 43.58
C LEU A 145 1.80 -2.19 42.66
N PRO A 146 1.55 -1.23 41.74
CA PRO A 146 2.59 -0.67 40.90
C PRO A 146 3.76 -0.14 41.73
N ARG A 147 5.00 -0.53 41.39
CA ARG A 147 6.27 -0.28 42.13
C ARG A 147 6.65 1.18 42.43
N ARG A 148 5.76 2.16 42.20
CA ARG A 148 6.01 3.58 42.53
C ARG A 148 5.88 3.89 44.03
N ILE A 149 5.41 2.95 44.84
CA ILE A 149 5.31 3.10 46.30
C ILE A 149 6.44 2.30 46.96
N ASP A 150 7.60 2.96 47.14
CA ASP A 150 8.71 2.55 48.02
C ASP A 150 9.41 1.21 47.72
N GLN A 151 10.65 1.29 47.21
CA GLN A 151 11.52 0.13 46.89
C GLN A 151 11.93 -0.68 48.14
N SER A 152 11.62 -0.22 49.35
CA SER A 152 12.06 -0.84 50.61
C SER A 152 11.00 -1.71 51.30
N ARG A 153 9.76 -1.80 50.76
CA ARG A 153 8.66 -2.53 51.41
C ARG A 153 8.33 -3.84 50.70
N LEU A 154 8.00 -4.86 51.48
CA LEU A 154 7.44 -6.14 51.00
C LEU A 154 6.31 -5.87 49.99
N PRO A 155 6.29 -6.60 48.85
CA PRO A 155 5.26 -6.41 47.84
C PRO A 155 3.87 -6.67 48.42
N LEU A 156 3.00 -5.67 48.35
CA LEU A 156 1.61 -5.74 48.82
C LEU A 156 0.71 -6.18 47.66
N LYS A 157 -0.19 -7.12 47.95
CA LYS A 157 -1.22 -7.53 46.98
C LYS A 157 -2.22 -6.41 46.77
N THR A 158 -2.63 -6.23 45.52
CA THR A 158 -3.58 -5.18 45.14
C THR A 158 -4.91 -5.36 45.86
N ASP A 159 -5.47 -6.58 45.88
CA ASP A 159 -6.81 -6.82 46.45
C ASP A 159 -6.84 -6.71 47.98
N ASP A 160 -5.71 -6.97 48.64
CA ASP A 160 -5.60 -6.88 50.10
C ASP A 160 -5.62 -5.42 50.57
N ILE A 161 -5.12 -4.49 49.74
CA ILE A 161 -4.89 -3.09 50.10
C ILE A 161 -5.85 -2.13 49.41
N PHE A 162 -6.41 -2.50 48.26
CA PHE A 162 -7.28 -1.59 47.52
C PHE A 162 -8.52 -1.24 48.35
N THR A 163 -8.75 0.06 48.49
CA THR A 163 -9.96 0.62 49.09
C THR A 163 -10.68 1.42 48.02
N ASN A 164 -11.99 1.19 47.90
CA ASN A 164 -12.81 1.90 46.91
C ASN A 164 -12.70 3.40 47.15
N LEU A 165 -12.53 4.15 46.05
CA LEU A 165 -12.48 5.61 46.07
C LEU A 165 -13.92 6.15 46.00
N THR A 166 -14.12 7.35 46.53
CA THR A 166 -15.35 8.10 46.28
C THR A 166 -15.32 8.62 44.84
N VAL A 167 -16.22 8.05 44.03
CA VAL A 167 -16.32 8.30 42.60
C VAL A 167 -17.70 8.88 42.28
N TYR A 168 -17.72 9.84 41.36
CA TYR A 168 -18.94 10.44 40.86
C TYR A 168 -18.98 10.42 39.34
N GLN A 169 -20.17 10.38 38.77
CA GLN A 169 -20.37 10.39 37.32
C GLN A 169 -21.39 11.43 36.87
N GLY A 170 -21.21 11.92 35.65
CA GLY A 170 -22.08 12.90 35.00
C GLY A 170 -21.52 13.38 33.66
N LYS A 171 -22.00 14.53 33.18
CA LYS A 171 -21.35 15.29 32.09
C LYS A 171 -20.24 16.16 32.69
N GLN A 172 -19.18 16.48 31.93
CA GLN A 172 -18.05 17.25 32.48
C GLN A 172 -18.48 18.59 33.09
N LYS A 173 -19.38 19.31 32.41
CA LYS A 173 -19.96 20.57 32.91
C LYS A 173 -20.70 20.42 34.25
N SER A 174 -21.32 19.26 34.51
CA SER A 174 -22.07 19.01 35.76
C SER A 174 -21.20 18.52 36.92
N LEU A 175 -19.91 18.22 36.68
CA LEU A 175 -18.99 17.76 37.73
C LEU A 175 -18.36 18.93 38.52
N HIS A 176 -18.16 20.08 37.86
CA HIS A 176 -17.54 21.29 38.44
C HIS A 176 -18.52 22.28 39.09
N GLU A 177 -19.81 22.21 38.79
CA GLU A 177 -20.80 23.10 39.41
C GLU A 177 -21.06 22.66 40.86
N LYS A 178 -20.57 23.44 41.83
CA LYS A 178 -21.01 23.34 43.23
C LYS A 178 -22.52 23.52 43.29
N ALA A 179 -23.24 22.41 43.46
CA ALA A 179 -24.58 22.15 44.02
C ALA A 179 -25.73 23.20 44.01
N GLU A 180 -25.57 24.45 43.59
CA GLU A 180 -26.58 25.48 43.91
C GLU A 180 -27.49 25.89 42.76
N LYS A 181 -27.14 25.75 41.47
CA LYS A 181 -28.05 26.20 40.40
C LYS A 181 -27.82 25.47 39.07
N SER A 182 -28.31 24.24 38.91
CA SER A 182 -28.82 23.70 37.64
C SER A 182 -29.30 22.24 37.77
N GLN A 183 -30.23 21.88 36.91
CA GLN A 183 -31.01 20.63 36.89
C GLN A 183 -30.21 19.39 36.39
N CYS A 184 -28.93 19.25 36.74
CA CYS A 184 -28.09 18.12 36.32
C CYS A 184 -27.29 17.56 37.52
N ALA A 185 -27.82 16.52 38.17
CA ALA A 185 -27.28 15.96 39.39
C ALA A 185 -26.06 15.07 39.13
N ARG A 186 -24.90 15.44 39.70
CA ARG A 186 -23.74 14.54 39.87
C ARG A 186 -24.19 13.30 40.66
N LYS A 187 -24.02 12.10 40.09
CA LYS A 187 -24.43 10.85 40.73
C LYS A 187 -23.22 10.16 41.37
N THR A 188 -23.34 9.76 42.64
CA THR A 188 -22.34 8.91 43.31
C THR A 188 -22.33 7.53 42.66
N VAL A 189 -21.15 7.01 42.35
CA VAL A 189 -20.94 5.65 41.85
C VAL A 189 -20.77 4.73 43.05
N THR A 190 -21.68 3.78 43.23
CA THR A 190 -21.60 2.80 44.32
C THR A 190 -20.83 1.56 43.89
N GLU A 191 -21.06 1.11 42.66
CA GLU A 191 -20.35 -0.01 42.03
C GLU A 191 -19.62 0.47 40.77
N ILE A 192 -18.36 0.05 40.59
CA ILE A 192 -17.55 0.47 39.43
C ILE A 192 -18.25 0.14 38.11
N THR A 193 -19.00 -0.96 38.04
CA THR A 193 -19.78 -1.36 36.86
C THR A 193 -20.74 -0.26 36.38
N GLU A 194 -21.22 0.61 37.26
CA GLU A 194 -22.14 1.71 36.90
C GLU A 194 -21.54 2.67 35.87
N ILE A 195 -20.20 2.82 35.79
CA ILE A 195 -19.56 3.73 34.84
C ILE A 195 -19.67 3.23 33.39
N PHE A 196 -19.95 1.94 33.20
CA PHE A 196 -20.01 1.26 31.89
C PHE A 196 -21.43 1.02 31.39
N VAL A 197 -22.44 1.27 32.22
CA VAL A 197 -23.85 1.03 31.88
C VAL A 197 -24.62 2.33 31.76
N SER A 198 -25.55 2.37 30.82
CA SER A 198 -26.45 3.51 30.60
C SER A 198 -27.31 3.78 31.84
N GLY A 199 -27.54 5.07 32.12
CA GLY A 199 -28.55 5.48 33.10
C GLY A 199 -29.98 5.34 32.56
N GLU A 200 -30.99 5.56 33.41
CA GLU A 200 -32.42 5.46 33.03
C GLU A 200 -32.82 6.32 31.81
N ASN A 201 -32.06 7.39 31.53
CA ASN A 201 -32.32 8.35 30.45
C ASN A 201 -31.34 8.23 29.26
N GLU A 202 -30.51 7.19 29.21
CA GLU A 202 -29.50 6.99 28.16
C GLU A 202 -29.85 5.77 27.29
N GLU A 203 -29.87 5.94 25.96
CA GLU A 203 -30.26 4.89 25.01
C GLU A 203 -29.20 3.78 24.86
N GLU A 204 -27.92 4.11 24.99
CA GLU A 204 -26.80 3.18 24.79
C GLU A 204 -25.74 3.29 25.90
N ASN A 205 -25.06 2.18 26.16
CA ASN A 205 -23.94 2.14 27.11
C ASN A 205 -22.79 3.08 26.65
N PRO A 206 -22.16 3.83 27.57
CA PRO A 206 -21.10 4.77 27.22
C PRO A 206 -19.90 4.06 26.59
N LYS A 207 -19.43 4.59 25.45
CA LYS A 207 -18.24 4.07 24.72
C LYS A 207 -17.00 4.92 24.92
N SER A 208 -17.15 6.22 25.18
CA SER A 208 -16.05 7.10 25.59
C SER A 208 -16.27 7.61 27.01
N ILE A 209 -15.33 7.28 27.90
CA ILE A 209 -15.38 7.62 29.32
C ILE A 209 -14.13 8.41 29.69
N LEU A 210 -14.29 9.58 30.29
CA LEU A 210 -13.21 10.41 30.79
C LEU A 210 -13.16 10.34 32.31
N ILE A 211 -12.01 9.98 32.88
CA ILE A 211 -11.77 9.94 34.32
C ILE A 211 -10.87 11.12 34.71
N SER A 212 -11.38 12.00 35.57
CA SER A 212 -10.69 13.16 36.09
C SER A 212 -10.43 13.04 37.59
N GLY A 213 -9.40 13.72 38.08
CA GLY A 213 -9.12 13.82 39.51
C GLY A 213 -7.75 14.44 39.77
N GLU A 214 -7.53 14.91 41.00
CA GLU A 214 -6.30 15.62 41.38
C GLU A 214 -5.02 14.75 41.27
N PRO A 215 -3.83 15.36 41.17
CA PRO A 215 -2.57 14.63 41.25
C PRO A 215 -2.47 13.79 42.53
N GLY A 216 -2.01 12.55 42.40
CA GLY A 216 -1.85 11.65 43.56
C GLY A 216 -3.14 10.99 44.07
N ILE A 217 -4.32 11.34 43.53
CA ILE A 217 -5.62 10.82 44.00
C ILE A 217 -5.87 9.32 43.72
N GLY A 218 -4.98 8.68 42.95
CA GLY A 218 -5.07 7.24 42.66
C GLY A 218 -5.65 6.87 41.28
N LYS A 219 -5.76 7.80 40.32
CA LYS A 219 -6.26 7.51 38.95
C LYS A 219 -5.60 6.29 38.30
N THR A 220 -4.28 6.22 38.27
CA THR A 220 -3.55 5.06 37.71
C THR A 220 -3.86 3.76 38.47
N LEU A 221 -3.96 3.81 39.80
CA LEU A 221 -4.31 2.63 40.59
C LEU A 221 -5.75 2.18 40.30
N PHE A 222 -6.67 3.13 40.12
CA PHE A 222 -8.05 2.86 39.70
C PHE A 222 -8.11 2.20 38.32
N SER A 223 -7.36 2.69 37.34
CA SER A 223 -7.24 2.05 36.01
C SER A 223 -6.71 0.62 36.09
N HIS A 224 -5.66 0.39 36.88
CA HIS A 224 -5.13 -0.95 37.13
C HIS A 224 -6.14 -1.86 37.84
N LYS A 225 -6.92 -1.32 38.78
CA LYS A 225 -7.95 -2.08 39.48
C LYS A 225 -9.09 -2.48 38.55
N ILE A 226 -9.55 -1.59 37.66
CA ILE A 226 -10.59 -1.93 36.68
C ILE A 226 -10.17 -3.13 35.81
N VAL A 227 -8.97 -3.10 35.21
CA VAL A 227 -8.53 -4.21 34.36
C VAL A 227 -8.30 -5.50 35.14
N ARG A 228 -7.85 -5.40 36.40
CA ARG A 228 -7.74 -6.54 37.32
C ARG A 228 -9.10 -7.14 37.63
N ASP A 229 -10.07 -6.32 38.02
CA ASP A 229 -11.40 -6.80 38.37
C ASP A 229 -12.10 -7.42 37.17
N TRP A 230 -11.84 -6.92 35.95
CA TRP A 230 -12.30 -7.55 34.72
C TRP A 230 -11.64 -8.92 34.51
N SER A 231 -10.34 -9.06 34.83
CA SER A 231 -9.60 -10.31 34.64
C SER A 231 -9.91 -11.37 35.68
N THR A 232 -10.41 -10.98 36.85
CA THR A 232 -10.88 -11.88 37.93
C THR A 232 -12.39 -12.02 38.00
N ASP A 233 -13.13 -11.49 37.01
CA ASP A 233 -14.60 -11.50 36.94
C ASP A 233 -15.29 -10.84 38.15
N CYS A 234 -14.60 -9.91 38.82
CA CYS A 234 -15.15 -9.09 39.91
C CYS A 234 -16.00 -7.91 39.39
N ILE A 235 -15.77 -7.46 38.16
CA ILE A 235 -16.65 -6.53 37.45
C ILE A 235 -17.11 -7.14 36.13
N SER A 236 -18.33 -6.80 35.72
CA SER A 236 -18.88 -7.20 34.42
C SER A 236 -19.01 -5.98 33.53
N ILE A 237 -18.15 -5.89 32.51
CA ILE A 237 -18.25 -4.85 31.48
C ILE A 237 -19.00 -5.46 30.28
N PRO A 238 -20.13 -4.87 29.83
CA PRO A 238 -20.98 -5.46 28.80
C PRO A 238 -20.21 -5.84 27.54
N ASN A 239 -20.32 -7.12 27.16
CA ASN A 239 -19.81 -7.67 25.89
C ASN A 239 -18.27 -7.57 25.68
N ILE A 240 -17.46 -7.35 26.73
CA ILE A 240 -16.00 -7.24 26.59
C ILE A 240 -15.29 -8.60 26.69
N LYS A 241 -14.45 -8.91 25.68
CA LYS A 241 -13.54 -10.06 25.65
C LYS A 241 -12.06 -9.71 25.77
N PHE A 242 -11.69 -8.47 25.42
CA PHE A 242 -10.29 -8.04 25.46
C PHE A 242 -10.16 -6.70 26.18
N THR A 243 -9.13 -6.57 27.02
CA THR A 243 -8.74 -5.28 27.57
C THR A 243 -7.25 -5.02 27.49
N TYR A 244 -6.91 -3.74 27.27
CA TYR A 244 -5.53 -3.26 27.21
C TYR A 244 -5.42 -1.93 27.96
N LEU A 245 -4.31 -1.75 28.67
CA LEU A 245 -3.97 -0.49 29.33
C LEU A 245 -2.70 0.06 28.69
N ILE A 246 -2.73 1.29 28.23
CA ILE A 246 -1.57 1.96 27.64
C ILE A 246 -1.41 3.31 28.30
N THR A 247 -0.22 3.60 28.81
CA THR A 247 0.04 4.89 29.45
C THR A 247 0.52 5.91 28.42
N PHE A 248 0.08 7.17 28.52
CA PHE A 248 0.57 8.24 27.65
C PHE A 248 2.09 8.45 27.79
N ARG A 249 2.65 8.22 28.98
CA ARG A 249 4.12 8.18 29.16
C ARG A 249 4.80 7.14 28.28
N GLN A 250 4.26 5.93 28.13
CA GLN A 250 4.82 4.94 27.20
C GLN A 250 4.74 5.45 25.75
N LEU A 251 3.64 6.13 25.39
CA LEU A 251 3.45 6.69 24.06
C LEU A 251 4.47 7.78 23.74
N VAL A 252 4.74 8.69 24.68
CA VAL A 252 5.78 9.73 24.53
C VAL A 252 7.16 9.11 24.30
N MET A 253 7.48 7.99 24.97
CA MET A 253 8.77 7.30 24.81
C MET A 253 8.97 6.64 23.44
N LEU A 254 7.90 6.47 22.65
CA LEU A 254 8.00 5.91 21.30
C LEU A 254 8.49 6.95 20.28
N GLY A 255 8.42 8.24 20.59
CA GLY A 255 8.83 9.34 19.69
C GLY A 255 8.14 9.26 18.33
N ASN A 256 8.91 9.44 17.25
CA ASN A 256 8.41 9.49 15.88
C ASN A 256 8.25 8.10 15.23
N LYS A 257 8.12 7.03 16.03
CA LYS A 257 7.92 5.69 15.47
C LYS A 257 6.54 5.59 14.84
N GLU A 258 6.51 5.03 13.63
CA GLU A 258 5.27 4.63 12.98
C GLU A 258 4.95 3.19 13.37
N LEU A 259 3.71 2.98 13.82
CA LEU A 259 3.22 1.69 14.28
C LEU A 259 1.89 1.36 13.58
N THR A 260 1.57 0.07 13.52
CA THR A 260 0.18 -0.38 13.31
C THR A 260 -0.59 -0.37 14.63
N LEU A 261 -1.92 -0.47 14.57
CA LEU A 261 -2.75 -0.60 15.78
C LEU A 261 -2.36 -1.86 16.60
N ARG A 262 -2.04 -2.97 15.92
CA ARG A 262 -1.57 -4.20 16.59
C ARG A 262 -0.27 -3.97 17.35
N GLU A 263 0.70 -3.31 16.72
CA GLU A 263 1.99 -2.99 17.34
C GLU A 263 1.84 -2.04 18.54
N LEU A 264 0.85 -1.13 18.50
CA LEU A 264 0.49 -0.23 19.60
C LEU A 264 -0.16 -0.98 20.77
N LEU A 265 -1.19 -1.80 20.53
CA LEU A 265 -1.87 -2.57 21.59
C LEU A 265 -0.91 -3.54 22.28
N ASN A 266 0.04 -4.10 21.53
CA ASN A 266 1.13 -4.93 22.03
C ASN A 266 2.16 -4.18 22.91
N ARG A 267 2.02 -2.85 23.10
CA ARG A 267 2.80 -2.07 24.09
C ARG A 267 2.18 -2.07 25.48
N SER A 268 0.98 -2.62 25.65
CA SER A 268 0.36 -2.76 26.97
C SER A 268 1.31 -3.50 27.92
N PRO A 269 1.60 -2.93 29.11
CA PRO A 269 2.50 -3.56 30.08
C PRO A 269 1.90 -4.81 30.74
N LEU A 270 0.61 -5.09 30.47
CA LEU A 270 -0.12 -6.21 31.06
C LEU A 270 0.00 -7.50 30.24
N LEU A 271 0.68 -7.45 29.10
CA LEU A 271 0.87 -8.61 28.22
C LEU A 271 2.13 -9.41 28.60
N ASN A 272 2.18 -10.65 28.13
CA ASN A 272 3.35 -11.52 28.17
C ASN A 272 3.51 -12.23 26.83
N GLU A 273 4.52 -13.09 26.69
CA GLU A 273 4.83 -13.79 25.42
C GLU A 273 3.65 -14.57 24.84
N ARG A 274 2.72 -15.05 25.68
CA ARG A 274 1.56 -15.85 25.26
C ARG A 274 0.34 -15.00 24.91
N THR A 275 0.37 -13.70 25.22
CA THR A 275 -0.72 -12.75 25.03
C THR A 275 -0.33 -11.57 24.14
N MET A 276 0.75 -11.72 23.37
CA MET A 276 1.03 -10.82 22.25
C MET A 276 0.00 -11.06 21.14
N ILE A 277 -0.68 -10.00 20.72
CA ILE A 277 -1.70 -10.03 19.66
C ILE A 277 -1.04 -10.43 18.34
N ASP A 278 -1.51 -11.54 17.78
CA ASP A 278 -1.19 -11.98 16.43
C ASP A 278 -2.20 -11.43 15.39
N GLU A 279 -2.00 -11.74 14.12
CA GLU A 279 -2.88 -11.26 13.05
C GLU A 279 -4.31 -11.82 13.15
N LYS A 280 -4.50 -13.02 13.71
CA LYS A 280 -5.83 -13.64 13.85
C LYS A 280 -6.66 -12.90 14.89
N VAL A 281 -6.08 -12.69 16.08
CA VAL A 281 -6.72 -11.95 17.17
C VAL A 281 -6.96 -10.49 16.75
N MET A 282 -5.99 -9.86 16.07
CA MET A 282 -6.18 -8.48 15.58
C MET A 282 -7.31 -8.37 14.56
N THR A 283 -7.44 -9.35 13.65
CA THR A 283 -8.54 -9.38 12.68
C THR A 283 -9.89 -9.49 13.39
N HIS A 284 -10.00 -10.35 14.40
CA HIS A 284 -11.20 -10.45 15.23
C HIS A 284 -11.51 -9.14 15.95
N ILE A 285 -10.52 -8.51 16.60
CA ILE A 285 -10.67 -7.21 17.26
C ILE A 285 -11.17 -6.13 16.30
N ALA A 286 -10.68 -6.11 15.06
CA ALA A 286 -11.10 -5.14 14.05
C ALA A 286 -12.55 -5.37 13.58
N GLN A 287 -13.00 -6.63 13.49
CA GLN A 287 -14.35 -7.00 13.09
C GLN A 287 -15.38 -6.87 14.21
N HIS A 288 -14.97 -7.10 15.46
CA HIS A 288 -15.80 -7.11 16.66
C HIS A 288 -15.27 -6.10 17.68
N SER A 289 -15.15 -4.84 17.26
CA SER A 289 -14.58 -3.78 18.11
C SER A 289 -15.42 -3.49 19.36
N ASP A 290 -16.69 -3.87 19.36
CA ASP A 290 -17.60 -3.86 20.52
C ASP A 290 -17.14 -4.76 21.68
N GLN A 291 -16.26 -5.73 21.41
CA GLN A 291 -15.67 -6.63 22.41
C GLN A 291 -14.35 -6.13 23.02
N LEU A 292 -13.92 -4.93 22.63
CA LEU A 292 -12.66 -4.33 23.03
C LEU A 292 -12.86 -3.19 24.03
N PHE A 293 -12.07 -3.21 25.10
CA PHE A 293 -11.99 -2.16 26.10
C PHE A 293 -10.55 -1.66 26.26
N ILE A 294 -10.29 -0.37 26.05
CA ILE A 294 -8.95 0.21 26.16
C ILE A 294 -8.93 1.30 27.24
N ILE A 295 -7.89 1.29 28.08
CA ILE A 295 -7.58 2.39 28.98
C ILE A 295 -6.33 3.12 28.48
N PHE A 296 -6.46 4.43 28.22
CA PHE A 296 -5.34 5.34 28.05
C PHE A 296 -5.09 6.13 29.34
N ASP A 297 -4.05 5.77 30.08
CA ASP A 297 -3.76 6.36 31.40
C ASP A 297 -2.79 7.54 31.29
N GLY A 298 -3.17 8.69 31.87
CA GLY A 298 -2.32 9.86 32.08
C GLY A 298 -2.24 10.81 30.89
N TYR A 299 -3.39 11.19 30.30
CA TYR A 299 -3.43 12.14 29.17
C TYR A 299 -2.60 13.41 29.45
N ASP A 300 -2.64 13.94 30.67
CA ASP A 300 -1.85 15.10 31.12
C ASP A 300 -0.32 14.92 31.03
N GLU A 301 0.17 13.69 30.84
CA GLU A 301 1.59 13.40 30.62
C GLU A 301 2.02 13.55 29.16
N TYR A 302 1.09 13.75 28.22
CA TYR A 302 1.36 13.87 26.79
C TYR A 302 1.60 15.33 26.38
N LYS A 303 2.87 15.71 26.19
CA LYS A 303 3.25 17.13 26.03
C LYS A 303 2.68 17.84 24.78
N ASP A 304 2.34 17.12 23.72
CA ASP A 304 1.91 17.70 22.45
C ASP A 304 0.42 17.43 22.14
N HIS A 305 -0.45 17.94 23.00
CA HIS A 305 -1.90 17.72 22.91
C HIS A 305 -2.53 18.22 21.60
N ASN A 306 -1.97 19.27 20.99
CA ASN A 306 -2.45 19.82 19.72
C ASN A 306 -2.08 18.94 18.53
N GLU A 307 -0.91 18.28 18.58
CA GLU A 307 -0.54 17.26 17.61
C GLU A 307 -1.43 16.03 17.75
N LEU A 308 -1.71 15.59 18.99
CA LEU A 308 -2.53 14.40 19.27
C LEU A 308 -3.96 14.50 18.72
N LEU A 309 -4.57 15.68 18.71
CA LEU A 309 -5.93 15.90 18.18
C LEU A 309 -5.91 16.61 16.81
N GLY A 310 -4.80 16.55 16.09
CA GLY A 310 -4.67 17.09 14.74
C GLY A 310 -5.54 16.36 13.71
N ASP A 311 -5.76 17.00 12.55
CA ASP A 311 -6.45 16.37 11.41
C ASP A 311 -5.51 15.45 10.63
N PHE A 312 -5.55 14.17 10.98
CA PHE A 312 -4.83 13.09 10.30
C PHE A 312 -5.68 12.37 9.25
N GLU A 313 -6.94 12.78 9.03
CA GLU A 313 -7.89 12.07 8.19
C GLU A 313 -7.42 11.97 6.74
N LYS A 314 -6.80 13.05 6.24
CA LYS A 314 -6.29 13.12 4.86
C LYS A 314 -4.91 12.51 4.68
N GLN A 315 -4.19 12.25 5.78
CA GLN A 315 -2.80 11.79 5.75
C GLN A 315 -2.68 10.27 5.85
N PHE A 316 -3.60 9.65 6.62
CA PHE A 316 -3.56 8.21 6.90
C PHE A 316 -4.96 7.62 6.82
N GLU A 317 -5.06 6.42 6.26
CA GLU A 317 -6.32 5.66 6.15
C GLU A 317 -6.90 5.30 7.55
N ASN A 318 -8.22 5.14 7.62
CA ASN A 318 -8.94 4.73 8.83
C ASN A 318 -9.04 3.20 8.92
N ASP A 319 -7.88 2.54 8.98
CA ASP A 319 -7.80 1.09 9.14
C ASP A 319 -6.80 0.69 10.25
N THR A 320 -6.78 -0.59 10.59
CA THR A 320 -5.98 -1.12 11.70
C THR A 320 -4.57 -1.60 11.29
N LYS A 321 -4.29 -1.66 9.99
CA LYS A 321 -3.08 -2.22 9.37
C LYS A 321 -2.08 -1.16 8.92
N THR A 322 -2.55 0.02 8.54
CA THR A 322 -1.70 1.14 8.11
C THR A 322 -0.76 1.56 9.23
N LYS A 323 0.54 1.68 8.89
CA LYS A 323 1.54 2.26 9.78
C LYS A 323 1.42 3.77 9.77
N MET A 324 1.33 4.36 10.96
CA MET A 324 1.25 5.82 11.11
C MET A 324 1.88 6.26 12.44
N PRO A 325 2.21 7.54 12.61
CA PRO A 325 2.73 8.07 13.87
C PRO A 325 1.81 7.75 15.05
N VAL A 326 2.40 7.55 16.23
CA VAL A 326 1.65 7.22 17.46
C VAL A 326 0.54 8.25 17.75
N ALA A 327 0.82 9.54 17.54
CA ALA A 327 -0.17 10.60 17.69
C ALA A 327 -1.40 10.36 16.80
N ALA A 328 -1.19 10.05 15.52
CA ALA A 328 -2.26 9.79 14.56
C ALA A 328 -3.09 8.53 14.92
N LEU A 329 -2.43 7.43 15.31
CA LEU A 329 -3.13 6.21 15.78
C LEU A 329 -4.05 6.52 16.96
N ILE A 330 -3.49 7.13 18.01
CA ILE A 330 -4.20 7.42 19.25
C ILE A 330 -5.34 8.40 18.98
N SER A 331 -5.10 9.40 18.15
CA SER A 331 -6.13 10.32 17.68
C SER A 331 -7.31 9.59 17.04
N LYS A 332 -7.02 8.70 16.08
CA LYS A 332 -8.07 7.94 15.36
C LYS A 332 -8.81 6.97 16.28
N VAL A 333 -8.15 6.36 17.27
CA VAL A 333 -8.82 5.51 18.27
C VAL A 333 -9.73 6.33 19.17
N ILE A 334 -9.22 7.41 19.77
CA ILE A 334 -9.97 8.25 20.72
C ILE A 334 -11.14 8.97 20.02
N GLN A 335 -10.94 9.43 18.78
CA GLN A 335 -12.00 9.99 17.93
C GLN A 335 -12.92 8.94 17.31
N ARG A 336 -12.71 7.65 17.60
CA ARG A 336 -13.52 6.52 17.11
C ARG A 336 -13.61 6.44 15.57
N LYS A 337 -12.56 6.92 14.89
CA LYS A 337 -12.38 6.76 13.43
C LYS A 337 -11.99 5.32 13.07
N ILE A 338 -11.28 4.66 13.99
CA ILE A 338 -11.04 3.22 14.00
C ILE A 338 -11.55 2.64 15.33
N LEU A 339 -11.87 1.34 15.36
CA LEU A 339 -12.44 0.65 16.53
C LEU A 339 -13.70 1.32 17.09
N ARG A 340 -14.62 1.69 16.19
CA ARG A 340 -15.75 2.59 16.48
C ARG A 340 -16.60 2.15 17.68
N ASP A 341 -16.79 0.86 17.90
CA ASP A 341 -17.71 0.34 18.93
C ASP A 341 -17.02 -0.07 20.24
N SER A 342 -15.69 0.10 20.29
CA SER A 342 -14.89 -0.16 21.50
C SER A 342 -15.22 0.79 22.65
N VAL A 343 -15.01 0.32 23.86
CA VAL A 343 -15.06 1.15 25.07
C VAL A 343 -13.67 1.72 25.32
N ILE A 344 -13.57 3.04 25.49
CA ILE A 344 -12.31 3.75 25.75
C ILE A 344 -12.45 4.54 27.04
N ILE A 345 -11.52 4.32 27.97
CA ILE A 345 -11.30 5.19 29.13
C ILE A 345 -10.05 6.02 28.88
N ILE A 346 -10.13 7.31 29.21
CA ILE A 346 -8.97 8.19 29.32
C ILE A 346 -8.90 8.75 30.72
N THR A 347 -7.72 8.70 31.37
CA THR A 347 -7.52 9.39 32.65
C THR A 347 -6.73 10.68 32.44
N SER A 348 -7.07 11.73 33.19
CA SER A 348 -6.37 13.02 33.13
C SER A 348 -6.55 13.84 34.41
N ARG A 349 -5.81 14.95 34.53
CA ARG A 349 -6.07 15.98 35.55
C ARG A 349 -7.25 16.87 35.14
N PRO A 350 -7.95 17.54 36.09
CA PRO A 350 -9.17 18.28 35.77
C PRO A 350 -9.04 19.30 34.65
N GLY A 351 -8.01 20.15 34.66
CA GLY A 351 -7.82 21.16 33.62
C GLY A 351 -7.66 20.56 32.21
N GLU A 352 -6.81 19.55 32.06
CA GLU A 352 -6.59 18.88 30.77
C GLU A 352 -7.79 18.00 30.36
N ALA A 353 -8.49 17.40 31.33
CA ALA A 353 -9.74 16.67 31.10
C ALA A 353 -10.83 17.59 30.53
N ASP A 354 -10.97 18.80 31.07
CA ASP A 354 -11.96 19.79 30.61
C ASP A 354 -11.70 20.20 29.16
N GLU A 355 -10.44 20.48 28.81
CA GLU A 355 -10.06 20.84 27.44
C GLU A 355 -10.27 19.67 26.46
N LEU A 356 -10.00 18.45 26.91
CA LEU A 356 -10.21 17.25 26.10
C LEU A 356 -11.70 16.99 25.84
N ASP A 357 -12.56 17.12 26.86
CA ASP A 357 -14.01 16.93 26.72
C ASP A 357 -14.68 18.02 25.86
N LYS A 358 -14.19 19.26 25.93
CA LYS A 358 -14.67 20.34 25.03
C LYS A 358 -14.47 20.01 23.56
N LYS A 359 -13.41 19.26 23.22
CA LYS A 359 -13.07 18.90 21.84
C LYS A 359 -13.77 17.63 21.36
N LEU A 360 -13.91 16.64 22.23
CA LEU A 360 -14.34 15.29 21.84
C LEU A 360 -15.75 14.89 22.31
N HIS A 361 -16.27 15.56 23.34
CA HIS A 361 -17.57 15.28 23.96
C HIS A 361 -17.74 13.82 24.38
N PHE A 362 -17.18 13.45 25.54
CA PHE A 362 -17.26 12.09 26.06
C PHE A 362 -18.71 11.72 26.39
N ASN A 363 -19.04 10.44 26.20
CA ASN A 363 -20.36 9.93 26.57
C ASN A 363 -20.56 10.10 28.09
N ARG A 364 -19.53 9.80 28.87
CA ARG A 364 -19.54 9.90 30.33
C ARG A 364 -18.26 10.48 30.88
N CYS A 365 -18.41 11.31 31.91
CA CYS A 365 -17.29 11.82 32.69
C CYS A 365 -17.41 11.30 34.13
N VAL A 366 -16.27 10.98 34.72
CA VAL A 366 -16.12 10.38 36.03
C VAL A 366 -15.09 11.18 36.82
N GLU A 367 -15.42 11.58 38.03
CA GLU A 367 -14.50 12.31 38.91
C GLU A 367 -14.16 11.46 40.14
N ILE A 368 -12.86 11.29 40.37
CA ILE A 368 -12.31 10.64 41.56
C ILE A 368 -11.94 11.73 42.57
N THR A 369 -12.59 11.68 43.74
CA THR A 369 -12.39 12.67 44.82
C THR A 369 -11.51 12.16 45.97
N GLY A 370 -11.07 10.89 45.92
CA GLY A 370 -10.23 10.29 46.95
C GLY A 370 -11.03 9.51 47.98
N PHE A 371 -10.51 9.43 49.20
CA PHE A 371 -11.14 8.72 50.31
C PHE A 371 -12.07 9.63 51.11
N SER A 372 -13.22 9.08 51.51
CA SER A 372 -13.98 9.56 52.68
C SER A 372 -13.25 9.19 53.97
N GLU A 373 -13.64 9.78 55.11
CA GLU A 373 -13.07 9.43 56.42
C GLU A 373 -13.16 7.92 56.72
N GLU A 374 -14.29 7.29 56.39
CA GLU A 374 -14.49 5.85 56.54
C GLU A 374 -13.52 5.04 55.66
N GLN A 375 -13.30 5.47 54.41
CA GLN A 375 -12.37 4.81 53.49
C GLN A 375 -10.91 4.97 53.92
N VAL A 376 -10.54 6.10 54.55
CA VAL A 376 -9.21 6.26 55.16
C VAL A 376 -9.00 5.20 56.23
N LEU A 377 -9.96 5.02 57.15
CA LEU A 377 -9.88 4.02 58.21
C LEU A 377 -9.77 2.60 57.63
N GLN A 378 -10.59 2.26 56.62
CA GLN A 378 -10.51 0.97 55.94
C GLN A 378 -9.15 0.73 55.28
N TYR A 379 -8.58 1.75 54.63
CA TYR A 379 -7.24 1.64 54.04
C TYR A 379 -6.18 1.41 55.11
N VAL A 380 -6.20 2.17 56.22
CA VAL A 380 -5.28 2.01 57.34
C VAL A 380 -5.36 0.59 57.90
N GLU A 381 -6.58 0.11 58.18
CA GLU A 381 -6.80 -1.24 58.67
C GLU A 381 -6.23 -2.31 57.72
N LYS A 382 -6.60 -2.27 56.43
CA LYS A 382 -6.08 -3.18 55.40
C LYS A 382 -4.55 -3.13 55.29
N TYR A 383 -3.99 -1.93 55.26
CA TYR A 383 -2.54 -1.70 55.15
C TYR A 383 -1.77 -2.33 56.30
N PHE A 384 -2.24 -2.11 57.53
CA PHE A 384 -1.57 -2.62 58.73
C PHE A 384 -1.92 -4.07 59.03
N ASN A 385 -2.99 -4.64 58.48
CA ASN A 385 -3.38 -6.04 58.74
C ASN A 385 -2.26 -7.05 58.44
N SER A 386 -1.46 -6.77 57.40
CA SER A 386 -0.30 -7.57 56.98
C SER A 386 1.02 -7.23 57.70
N LYS A 387 1.00 -6.31 58.68
CA LYS A 387 2.19 -5.82 59.41
C LYS A 387 2.30 -6.47 60.79
N PRO A 388 3.51 -6.48 61.41
CA PRO A 388 3.68 -6.94 62.79
C PRO A 388 2.79 -6.18 63.78
N GLU A 389 2.34 -6.85 64.83
CA GLU A 389 1.41 -6.30 65.84
C GLU A 389 1.95 -5.03 66.54
N GLU A 390 3.27 -4.89 66.71
CA GLU A 390 3.84 -3.66 67.27
C GLU A 390 3.58 -2.44 66.36
N VAL A 391 3.61 -2.63 65.05
CA VAL A 391 3.38 -1.58 64.05
C VAL A 391 1.89 -1.23 63.97
N LYS A 392 1.00 -2.23 64.06
CA LYS A 392 -0.46 -2.02 64.14
C LYS A 392 -0.83 -1.17 65.34
N LYS A 393 -0.28 -1.49 66.52
CA LYS A 393 -0.59 -0.79 67.78
C LYS A 393 -0.12 0.67 67.75
N MET A 394 1.09 0.94 67.25
CA MET A 394 1.59 2.32 67.11
C MET A 394 0.79 3.17 66.11
N ALA A 395 0.21 2.55 65.08
CA ALA A 395 -0.54 3.26 64.05
C ALA A 395 -1.97 3.62 64.48
N MET A 396 -2.62 2.80 65.31
CA MET A 396 -3.97 3.08 65.83
C MET A 396 -3.99 4.04 67.03
N GLU A 397 -2.84 4.26 67.69
CA GLU A 397 -2.70 5.20 68.82
C GLU A 397 -2.50 6.67 68.38
N LYS A 398 -2.31 6.94 67.08
CA LYS A 398 -2.14 8.27 66.48
C LYS A 398 -3.25 8.58 65.50
#